data_AF-A0A949UCL2-F1
#
_entry.id   AF-A0A949UCL2-F1
#
_cell.length_a   1.000
_cell.length_b   1.000
_cell.length_c   1.000
_cell.angle_alpha   90.00
_cell.angle_beta   90.00
_cell.angle_gamma   90.00
#
_symmetry.space_group_name_H-M   'P 1'
#
loop_
_entity.id
_entity.type
_entity.pdbx_description
1 polymer ?
#
loop_
_entity_poly.entity_id
_entity_poly.type
_entity_poly.pdbx_seq_one_letter_code
_entity_poly.pdbx_strand_id
1 'polypeptide(L)'
;MKSAALALALASSLAIAPAWGAEQAQSPEECSVAADMAIVARSLAQEDIRPEKAQTIMARIYDVAESDRGQRLMQDILDAAYKSRTPGSVFAQELFSTCMKTSGDMDPMLGSGKRL
;
A
#
# COMPACT_ATOMS: atom_id res chain seq x y z
N MET A 1 -57.26 31.15 -12.37
CA MET A 1 -55.83 31.46 -12.55
C MET A 1 -55.06 31.06 -11.30
N LYS A 2 -53.91 30.42 -11.48
CA LYS A 2 -52.81 30.14 -10.54
C LYS A 2 -52.78 28.75 -9.85
N SER A 3 -52.28 27.79 -10.62
CA SER A 3 -51.17 26.83 -10.34
C SER A 3 -50.72 26.69 -8.87
N ALA A 4 -50.78 25.51 -8.24
CA ALA A 4 -49.87 24.36 -8.36
C ALA A 4 -48.50 24.56 -7.69
N ALA A 5 -48.20 23.74 -6.68
CA ALA A 5 -46.84 23.28 -6.37
C ALA A 5 -46.89 22.05 -5.45
N LEU A 6 -46.82 20.86 -6.07
CA LEU A 6 -46.29 19.66 -5.42
C LEU A 6 -44.82 19.95 -5.08
N ALA A 7 -44.44 19.87 -3.81
CA ALA A 7 -43.03 19.84 -3.41
C ALA A 7 -42.58 18.37 -3.31
N LEU A 8 -42.14 17.84 -4.45
CA LEU A 8 -41.44 16.57 -4.55
C LEU A 8 -39.98 16.75 -4.07
N ALA A 9 -39.56 15.84 -3.18
CA ALA A 9 -38.23 15.24 -2.99
C ALA A 9 -36.96 16.06 -3.30
N LEU A 10 -35.98 16.02 -2.38
CA LEU A 10 -34.59 15.60 -2.68
C LEU A 10 -33.80 15.48 -1.38
N ALA A 11 -33.79 14.27 -0.81
CA ALA A 11 -32.82 13.85 0.18
C ALA A 11 -31.50 13.55 -0.55
N SER A 12 -30.60 14.53 -0.60
CA SER A 12 -29.25 14.36 -1.15
C SER A 12 -28.29 13.92 -0.05
N SER A 13 -28.37 12.65 0.35
CA SER A 13 -27.30 12.02 1.11
C SER A 13 -26.13 11.74 0.17
N LEU A 14 -25.12 12.63 0.18
CA LEU A 14 -23.81 12.34 -0.40
C LEU A 14 -23.18 11.19 0.40
N ALA A 15 -23.32 9.97 -0.10
CA ALA A 15 -22.45 8.88 0.29
C ALA A 15 -21.09 9.15 -0.37
N ILE A 16 -20.16 9.78 0.37
CA ILE A 16 -18.74 9.71 0.03
C ILE A 16 -18.34 8.28 0.36
N ALA A 17 -18.36 7.39 -0.64
CA ALA A 17 -17.64 6.13 -0.50
C ALA A 17 -16.18 6.47 -0.23
N PRO A 18 -15.52 5.87 0.78
CA PRO A 18 -14.08 5.94 0.81
C PRO A 18 -13.62 5.26 -0.48
N ALA A 19 -12.97 6.01 -1.35
CA ALA A 19 -12.16 5.41 -2.38
C ALA A 19 -11.06 4.66 -1.62
N TRP A 20 -11.27 3.38 -1.37
CA TRP A 20 -10.21 2.45 -0.99
C TRP A 20 -9.33 2.25 -2.23
N GLY A 21 -8.61 3.32 -2.59
CA GLY A 21 -7.49 3.23 -3.51
C GLY A 21 -6.35 2.54 -2.78
N ALA A 22 -5.58 1.78 -3.55
CA ALA A 22 -4.20 1.42 -3.26
C ALA A 22 -3.52 2.48 -2.38
N GLU A 23 -2.77 2.06 -1.36
CA GLU A 23 -1.99 2.97 -0.55
C GLU A 23 -0.89 3.61 -1.41
N GLN A 24 -1.21 4.72 -2.08
CA GLN A 24 -0.30 5.41 -2.99
C GLN A 24 0.79 6.14 -2.20
N ALA A 25 2.02 6.10 -2.69
CA ALA A 25 3.08 6.96 -2.19
C ALA A 25 2.71 8.44 -2.42
N GLN A 26 2.82 9.25 -1.38
CA GLN A 26 2.49 10.67 -1.37
C GLN A 26 3.67 11.54 -1.85
N SER A 27 4.87 10.96 -1.92
CA SER A 27 6.06 11.66 -2.38
C SER A 27 7.09 10.69 -3.00
N PRO A 28 8.07 11.21 -3.77
CA PRO A 28 9.18 10.40 -4.27
C PRO A 28 10.01 9.73 -3.17
N GLU A 29 10.12 10.39 -2.01
CA GLU A 29 10.84 9.86 -0.85
C GLU A 29 10.15 8.60 -0.31
N GLU A 30 8.81 8.57 -0.28
CA GLU A 30 8.08 7.38 0.13
C GLU A 30 8.30 6.20 -0.84
N CYS A 31 8.46 6.45 -2.14
CA CYS A 31 8.88 5.39 -3.08
C CYS A 31 10.26 4.82 -2.72
N SER A 32 11.20 5.67 -2.28
CA SER A 32 12.53 5.21 -1.86
C SER A 32 12.50 4.41 -0.56
N VAL A 33 11.65 4.81 0.40
CA VAL A 33 11.45 4.07 1.65
C VAL A 33 10.81 2.70 1.37
N ALA A 34 9.80 2.63 0.50
CA ALA A 34 9.20 1.36 0.09
C ALA A 34 10.21 0.43 -0.59
N ALA A 35 11.12 0.99 -1.41
CA ALA A 35 12.19 0.23 -2.03
C ALA A 35 13.19 -0.32 -0.99
N ASP A 36 13.56 0.48 0.00
CA ASP A 36 14.42 0.02 1.10
C ASP A 36 13.74 -1.09 1.92
N MET A 37 12.46 -0.91 2.27
CA MET A 37 11.64 -1.95 2.90
C MET A 37 11.65 -3.24 2.10
N ALA A 38 11.57 -3.17 0.77
CA ALA A 38 11.61 -4.33 -0.11
C ALA A 38 12.96 -5.07 -0.09
N ILE A 39 14.08 -4.35 0.03
CA ILE A 39 15.41 -4.96 0.24
C ILE A 39 15.41 -5.73 1.56
N VAL A 40 15.05 -5.07 2.66
CA VAL A 40 15.05 -5.66 4.00
C VAL A 40 14.11 -6.88 4.06
N ALA A 41 12.90 -6.76 3.51
CA ALA A 41 11.92 -7.85 3.49
C ALA A 41 12.44 -9.07 2.72
N ARG A 42 13.09 -8.88 1.57
CA ARG A 42 13.69 -9.98 0.80
C ARG A 42 14.88 -10.61 1.51
N SER A 43 15.71 -9.82 2.18
CA SER A 43 16.79 -10.36 3.02
C SER A 43 16.25 -11.20 4.16
N LEU A 44 15.22 -10.73 4.87
CA LEU A 44 14.58 -11.50 5.94
C LEU A 44 13.96 -12.81 5.43
N ALA A 45 13.32 -12.77 4.25
CA ALA A 45 12.75 -13.95 3.62
C ALA A 45 13.83 -14.96 3.18
N GLN A 46 14.99 -14.48 2.71
CA GLN A 46 16.12 -15.33 2.29
C GLN A 46 16.80 -16.03 3.47
N GLU A 47 16.81 -15.40 4.64
CA GLU A 47 17.35 -15.96 5.89
C GLU A 47 16.34 -16.88 6.62
N ASP A 48 15.26 -17.28 5.94
CA ASP A 48 14.18 -18.13 6.49
C ASP A 48 13.59 -17.61 7.82
N ILE A 49 13.61 -16.29 8.01
CA ILE A 49 12.98 -15.66 9.18
C ILE A 49 11.47 -15.85 9.06
N ARG A 50 10.82 -16.29 10.14
CA ARG A 50 9.36 -16.45 10.16
C ARG A 50 8.64 -15.12 9.85
N PRO A 51 7.58 -15.10 9.02
CA PRO A 51 6.89 -13.87 8.64
C PRO A 51 6.46 -12.98 9.80
N GLU A 52 5.97 -13.57 10.91
CA GLU A 52 5.51 -12.83 12.09
C GLU A 52 6.68 -12.12 12.79
N LYS A 53 7.85 -12.75 12.78
CA LYS A 53 9.07 -12.16 13.34
C LYS A 53 9.61 -11.07 12.42
N ALA A 54 9.57 -11.27 11.12
CA ALA A 54 9.98 -10.26 10.14
C ALA A 54 9.10 -9.01 10.21
N GLN A 55 7.77 -9.16 10.34
CA GLN A 55 6.85 -8.06 10.59
C GLN A 55 7.25 -7.26 11.83
N THR A 56 7.55 -7.95 12.95
CA THR A 56 7.99 -7.30 14.20
C THR A 56 9.31 -6.55 14.01
N ILE A 57 10.25 -7.09 13.22
CA ILE A 57 11.55 -6.46 12.95
C ILE A 57 11.35 -5.21 12.08
N MET A 58 10.65 -5.33 10.96
CA MET A 58 10.41 -4.22 10.05
C MET A 58 9.62 -3.08 10.71
N ALA A 59 8.61 -3.41 11.52
CA ALA A 59 7.84 -2.40 12.24
C ALA A 59 8.70 -1.50 13.14
N ARG A 60 9.80 -2.06 13.68
CA ARG A 60 10.78 -1.33 14.49
C ARG A 60 11.81 -0.57 13.66
N ILE A 61 12.25 -1.14 12.53
CA ILE A 61 13.22 -0.48 11.64
C ILE A 61 12.62 0.80 11.04
N TYR A 62 11.35 0.74 10.63
CA TYR A 62 10.69 1.82 9.91
C TYR A 62 9.73 2.65 10.77
N ASP A 63 9.65 2.36 12.08
CA ASP A 63 8.82 3.07 13.05
C ASP A 63 7.36 3.27 12.59
N VAL A 64 6.76 2.22 12.01
CA VAL A 64 5.40 2.28 11.44
C VAL A 64 4.30 1.90 12.42
N ALA A 65 4.64 1.57 13.67
CA ALA A 65 3.68 1.03 14.65
C ALA A 65 2.51 1.98 14.96
N GLU A 66 2.69 3.29 14.80
CA GLU A 66 1.64 4.29 15.05
C GLU A 66 0.92 4.74 13.77
N SER A 67 1.27 4.18 12.61
CA SER A 67 0.72 4.54 11.31
C SER A 67 0.01 3.36 10.67
N ASP A 68 -1.33 3.35 10.72
CA ASP A 68 -2.15 2.33 10.02
C ASP A 68 -1.77 2.22 8.54
N ARG A 69 -1.39 3.34 7.94
CA ARG A 69 -0.94 3.39 6.55
C ARG A 69 0.43 2.76 6.37
N GLY A 70 1.39 3.16 7.20
CA GLY A 70 2.74 2.58 7.20
C GLY A 70 2.72 1.06 7.44
N GLN A 71 1.88 0.59 8.37
CA GLN A 71 1.72 -0.84 8.65
C GLN A 71 1.18 -1.60 7.44
N ARG A 72 0.18 -1.06 6.75
CA ARG A 72 -0.41 -1.69 5.55
C ARG A 72 0.61 -1.79 4.43
N LEU A 73 1.28 -0.69 4.09
CA LEU A 73 2.33 -0.71 3.07
C LEU A 73 3.46 -1.69 3.42
N MET A 74 3.94 -1.66 4.67
CA MET A 74 4.96 -2.60 5.15
C MET A 74 4.49 -4.05 5.00
N GLN A 75 3.24 -4.35 5.37
CA GLN A 75 2.69 -5.69 5.26
C GLN A 75 2.59 -6.15 3.81
N ASP A 76 2.13 -5.29 2.90
CA ASP A 76 2.04 -5.59 1.47
C ASP A 76 3.43 -5.90 0.87
N ILE A 77 4.44 -5.11 1.24
CA ILE A 77 5.84 -5.34 0.83
C ILE A 77 6.35 -6.66 1.39
N LEU A 78 6.11 -6.95 2.67
CA LEU A 78 6.53 -8.19 3.32
C LEU A 78 5.85 -9.41 2.66
N ASP A 79 4.54 -9.35 2.43
CA ASP A 79 3.76 -10.41 1.78
C ASP A 79 4.28 -10.70 0.37
N ALA A 80 4.53 -9.65 -0.41
CA ALA A 80 5.08 -9.76 -1.76
C ALA A 80 6.52 -10.31 -1.73
N ALA A 81 7.34 -9.83 -0.81
CA ALA A 81 8.71 -10.27 -0.63
C ALA A 81 8.75 -11.78 -0.33
N TYR A 82 7.96 -12.30 0.61
CA TYR A 82 7.98 -13.73 0.97
C TYR A 82 7.50 -14.67 -0.15
N LYS A 83 6.67 -14.17 -1.07
CA LYS A 83 6.22 -14.94 -2.26
C LYS A 83 7.21 -14.85 -3.42
N SER A 84 8.04 -13.81 -3.44
CA SER A 84 8.99 -13.56 -4.51
C SER A 84 10.22 -14.47 -4.42
N ARG A 85 10.76 -14.86 -5.58
CA ARG A 85 12.10 -15.47 -5.71
C ARG A 85 13.14 -14.50 -6.26
N THR A 86 12.73 -13.28 -6.56
CA THR A 86 13.59 -12.25 -7.13
C THR A 86 14.63 -11.82 -6.09
N PRO A 87 15.88 -11.54 -6.51
CA PRO A 87 16.87 -10.93 -5.64
C PRO A 87 16.36 -9.61 -5.05
N GLY A 88 16.69 -9.32 -3.79
CA GLY A 88 16.17 -8.14 -3.07
C GLY A 88 16.41 -6.82 -3.80
N SER A 89 17.60 -6.63 -4.38
CA SER A 89 17.94 -5.44 -5.15
C SER A 89 17.09 -5.26 -6.42
N VAL A 90 16.78 -6.35 -7.12
CA VAL A 90 15.95 -6.32 -8.32
C VAL A 90 14.49 -6.05 -7.95
N PHE A 91 13.98 -6.71 -6.91
CA PHE A 91 12.62 -6.49 -6.42
C PHE A 91 12.42 -5.03 -5.97
N ALA A 92 13.36 -4.48 -5.20
CA ALA A 92 13.33 -3.08 -4.77
C ALA A 92 13.42 -2.09 -5.92
N GLN A 93 14.27 -2.36 -6.92
CA GLN A 93 14.38 -1.53 -8.12
C GLN A 93 13.09 -1.52 -8.93
N GLU A 94 12.47 -2.68 -9.13
CA GLU A 94 11.19 -2.80 -9.86
C GLU A 94 10.06 -2.10 -9.10
N LEU A 95 10.00 -2.26 -7.77
CA LEU A 95 9.06 -1.55 -6.91
C LEU A 95 9.23 -0.03 -7.00
N PHE A 96 10.47 0.46 -6.84
CA PHE A 96 10.78 1.89 -6.97
C PHE A 96 10.40 2.43 -8.35
N SER A 97 10.83 1.73 -9.42
CA SER A 97 10.55 2.14 -10.80
C SER A 97 9.06 2.20 -11.07
N THR A 98 8.30 1.23 -10.56
CA THR A 98 6.85 1.20 -10.66
C THR A 98 6.25 2.40 -9.94
N CYS A 99 6.54 2.57 -8.66
CA CYS A 99 6.08 3.68 -7.84
C CYS A 99 6.31 5.04 -8.50
N MET A 100 7.52 5.28 -9.03
CA MET A 100 7.85 6.53 -9.71
C MET A 100 7.10 6.75 -11.02
N LYS A 101 6.80 5.69 -11.78
CA LYS A 101 6.11 5.77 -13.09
C LYS A 101 4.58 5.89 -12.95
N THR A 102 4.02 5.36 -11.88
CA THR A 102 2.58 5.26 -11.65
C THR A 102 2.07 6.31 -10.68
N SER A 103 2.87 7.35 -10.39
CA SER A 103 2.53 8.41 -9.43
C SER A 103 2.23 7.87 -8.02
N GLY A 104 3.03 6.91 -7.58
CA GLY A 104 2.98 6.34 -6.24
C GLY A 104 2.22 5.02 -6.12
N ASP A 105 1.60 4.53 -7.18
CA ASP A 105 0.88 3.24 -7.16
C ASP A 105 1.84 2.04 -7.22
N MET A 106 1.86 1.24 -6.16
CA MET A 106 2.73 0.07 -6.00
C MET A 106 1.98 -1.25 -6.16
N ASP A 107 0.66 -1.24 -6.36
CA ASP A 107 -0.17 -2.44 -6.51
C ASP A 107 0.29 -3.40 -7.61
N PRO A 108 0.81 -2.93 -8.77
CA PRO A 108 1.29 -3.84 -9.81
C PRO A 108 2.42 -4.77 -9.32
N MET A 109 3.17 -4.35 -8.30
CA MET A 109 4.27 -5.11 -7.72
C MET A 109 3.86 -5.84 -6.43
N LEU A 110 2.99 -5.24 -5.62
CA LEU A 110 2.61 -5.75 -4.30
C LEU A 110 1.38 -6.67 -4.35
N GLY A 111 0.58 -6.59 -5.42
CA GLY A 111 -0.58 -7.44 -5.65
C GLY A 111 -1.83 -7.02 -4.88
N SER A 112 -1.89 -5.79 -4.38
CA SER A 112 -2.97 -5.28 -3.51
C SER A 112 -4.24 -4.88 -4.26
N GLY A 113 -4.76 -5.80 -5.08
CA GLY A 113 -6.09 -5.69 -5.71
C GLY A 113 -7.05 -6.84 -5.34
N LYS A 114 -6.72 -7.67 -4.33
CA LYS A 114 -7.46 -8.91 -4.02
C LYS A 114 -7.74 -9.19 -2.54
N ARG A 115 -7.74 -8.18 -1.66
CA ARG A 115 -8.34 -8.32 -0.33
C ARG A 115 -9.79 -7.83 -0.38
N LEU A 116 -10.69 -8.76 -0.75
CA LEU A 116 -12.14 -8.66 -0.52
C LEU A 116 -12.45 -8.54 0.98
#